data_AF-A0A529I0U2-F1
#
_entry.id   AF-A0A529I0U2-F1
#
_cell.length_a   1.000
_cell.length_b   1.000
_cell.length_c   1.000
_cell.angle_alpha   90.00
_cell.angle_beta   90.00
_cell.angle_gamma   90.00
#
_symmetry.space_group_name_H-M   'P 1'
#
loop_
_entity.id
_entity.type
_entity.pdbx_description
1 polymer ?
#
loop_
_entity_poly.entity_id
_entity_poly.type
_entity_poly.pdbx_seq_one_letter_code
_entity_poly.pdbx_strand_id
1 'polypeptide(L)'
;MNGPQDLGGQMGFGPVAPETDEPYFHAAWEGRALGVTLTAGAMGAWNIDESRHARESLHPADYYASSYYQIWIKALEVLLKRHGFISDRDLAEGRAIDPAATPKRVLKAENVPAALARGGPCNRPVATPALFKAGQRVRTKNFNPNGHTRLPRYARGRQGT
;
A
#
# COMPACT_ATOMS: atom_id res chain seq x y z
N MET A 1 -2.74 5.64 12.13
CA MET A 1 -3.58 4.47 12.43
C MET A 1 -2.76 3.50 13.25
N ASN A 2 -3.32 2.90 14.29
CA ASN A 2 -2.66 1.83 15.06
C ASN A 2 -3.16 0.47 14.56
N GLY A 3 -2.83 0.15 13.30
CA GLY A 3 -3.37 -0.99 12.58
C GLY A 3 -2.50 -2.25 12.66
N PRO A 4 -2.96 -3.35 12.03
CA PRO A 4 -2.31 -4.65 12.09
C PRO A 4 -0.92 -4.70 11.43
N GLN A 5 -0.63 -3.78 10.51
CA GLN A 5 0.65 -3.66 9.81
C GLN A 5 1.82 -3.21 10.71
N ASP A 6 1.54 -2.55 11.83
CA ASP A 6 2.57 -1.91 12.67
C ASP A 6 3.05 -2.90 13.73
N LEU A 7 3.78 -3.92 13.27
CA LEU A 7 4.15 -5.09 14.08
C LEU A 7 5.44 -4.94 14.89
N GLY A 8 6.19 -3.84 14.70
CA GLY A 8 7.49 -3.66 15.34
C GLY A 8 7.43 -3.80 16.86
N GLY A 9 8.14 -4.78 17.41
CA GLY A 9 8.20 -5.07 18.84
C GLY A 9 7.04 -5.89 19.41
N GLN A 10 6.12 -6.39 18.58
CA GLN A 10 5.07 -7.31 19.01
C GLN A 10 5.60 -8.75 19.16
N MET A 11 4.94 -9.53 20.04
CA MET A 11 5.25 -10.94 20.31
C MET A 11 4.08 -11.83 19.88
N GLY A 12 4.32 -13.14 19.77
CA GLY A 12 3.25 -14.13 19.52
C GLY A 12 3.06 -14.55 18.05
N PHE A 13 3.93 -14.13 17.14
CA PHE A 13 3.87 -14.50 15.71
C PHE A 13 4.58 -15.81 15.35
N GLY A 14 5.26 -16.45 16.31
CA GLY A 14 6.04 -17.65 16.07
C GLY A 14 7.39 -17.37 15.36
N PRO A 15 8.13 -18.42 14.98
CA PRO A 15 9.39 -18.31 14.28
C PRO A 15 9.20 -17.87 12.81
N VAL A 16 10.24 -17.27 12.23
CA VAL A 16 10.31 -17.04 10.79
C VAL A 16 10.60 -18.37 10.09
N ALA A 17 9.79 -18.73 9.10
CA ALA A 17 9.89 -20.00 8.37
C ALA A 17 9.99 -19.74 6.85
N PRO A 18 11.18 -19.43 6.31
CA PRO A 18 11.35 -19.17 4.88
C PRO A 18 11.22 -20.47 4.07
N GLU A 19 10.58 -20.38 2.90
CA GLU A 19 10.50 -21.49 1.94
C GLU A 19 11.82 -21.62 1.16
N THR A 20 12.28 -22.86 0.95
CA THR A 20 13.43 -23.13 0.09
C THR A 20 12.98 -23.08 -1.37
N ASP A 21 13.71 -22.36 -2.22
CA ASP A 21 13.38 -22.16 -3.64
C ASP A 21 11.97 -21.56 -3.88
N GLU A 22 11.56 -20.61 -3.03
CA GLU A 22 10.26 -19.93 -3.10
C GLU A 22 9.99 -19.38 -4.52
N PRO A 23 8.87 -19.74 -5.16
CA PRO A 23 8.53 -19.22 -6.48
C PRO A 23 8.13 -17.75 -6.39
N TYR A 24 8.25 -17.00 -7.50
CA TYR A 24 7.76 -15.61 -7.54
C TYR A 24 6.25 -15.49 -7.27
N PHE A 25 5.48 -16.51 -7.65
CA PHE A 25 4.04 -16.60 -7.43
C PHE A 25 3.67 -18.04 -7.08
N HIS A 26 3.06 -18.25 -5.92
CA HIS A 26 2.55 -19.55 -5.45
C HIS A 26 1.33 -20.00 -6.23
N ALA A 27 0.59 -19.06 -6.84
CA ALA A 27 -0.57 -19.37 -7.66
C ALA A 27 -0.72 -18.41 -8.85
N ALA A 28 -1.35 -18.89 -9.93
CA ALA A 28 -1.56 -18.12 -11.17
C ALA A 28 -2.37 -16.82 -10.99
N TRP A 29 -3.11 -16.67 -9.89
CA TRP A 29 -3.86 -15.44 -9.59
C TRP A 29 -2.97 -14.34 -8.99
N GLU A 30 -1.83 -14.69 -8.38
CA GLU A 30 -0.96 -13.73 -7.69
C GLU A 30 -0.24 -12.80 -8.67
N GLY A 31 0.25 -13.35 -9.79
CA GLY A 31 0.79 -12.54 -10.89
C GLY A 31 -0.27 -11.60 -11.49
N ARG A 32 -1.53 -12.06 -11.56
CA ARG A 32 -2.66 -11.22 -11.97
C ARG A 32 -2.97 -10.13 -10.94
N ALA A 33 -2.91 -10.44 -9.65
CA ALA A 33 -3.12 -9.49 -8.57
C ALA A 33 -2.09 -8.36 -8.59
N LEU A 34 -0.82 -8.68 -8.80
CA LEU A 34 0.23 -7.69 -9.02
C LEU A 34 -0.09 -6.83 -10.25
N GLY A 35 -0.34 -7.46 -11.39
CA GLY A 35 -0.59 -6.78 -12.66
C GLY A 35 -1.76 -5.82 -12.61
N VAL A 36 -2.91 -6.26 -12.09
CA VAL A 36 -4.11 -5.41 -11.99
C VAL A 36 -3.89 -4.26 -11.01
N THR A 37 -3.20 -4.48 -9.90
CA THR A 37 -2.89 -3.41 -8.93
C THR A 37 -2.01 -2.32 -9.55
N LEU A 38 -0.97 -2.71 -10.29
CA LEU A 38 -0.08 -1.75 -10.96
C LEU A 38 -0.79 -0.97 -12.06
N THR A 39 -1.58 -1.66 -12.90
CA THR A 39 -2.36 -1.02 -13.97
C THR A 39 -3.41 -0.07 -13.40
N ALA A 40 -4.10 -0.45 -12.33
CA ALA A 40 -5.08 0.39 -11.67
C ALA A 40 -4.43 1.63 -11.03
N GLY A 41 -3.28 1.47 -10.36
CA GLY A 41 -2.51 2.62 -9.85
C GLY A 41 -2.06 3.57 -10.96
N ALA A 42 -1.77 3.05 -12.16
CA ALA A 42 -1.38 3.87 -13.30
C ALA A 42 -2.51 4.79 -13.82
N MET A 43 -3.77 4.51 -13.47
CA MET A 43 -4.95 5.36 -13.78
C MET A 43 -4.84 6.76 -13.18
N GLY A 44 -3.98 6.97 -12.17
CA GLY A 44 -3.68 8.29 -11.61
C GLY A 44 -4.78 8.87 -10.73
N ALA A 45 -5.69 8.03 -10.24
CA ALA A 45 -6.74 8.43 -9.31
C ALA A 45 -6.23 8.55 -7.87
N TRP A 46 -5.28 7.72 -7.47
CA TRP A 46 -4.65 7.72 -6.14
C TRP A 46 -3.12 7.63 -6.23
N ASN A 47 -2.45 7.84 -5.09
CA ASN A 47 -1.00 7.69 -4.95
C ASN A 47 -0.63 6.43 -4.13
N ILE A 48 0.67 6.19 -3.95
CA ILE A 48 1.16 5.03 -3.21
C ILE A 48 0.82 5.08 -1.72
N ASP A 49 0.71 6.27 -1.13
CA ASP A 49 0.42 6.42 0.30
C ASP A 49 -1.05 6.11 0.61
N GLU A 50 -1.97 6.51 -0.26
CA GLU A 50 -3.37 6.08 -0.18
C GLU A 50 -3.49 4.56 -0.39
N SER A 51 -2.70 4.00 -1.33
CA SER A 51 -2.65 2.54 -1.54
C SER A 51 -2.21 1.80 -0.27
N ARG A 52 -1.17 2.31 0.40
CA ARG A 52 -0.74 1.76 1.69
C ARG A 52 -1.84 1.91 2.73
N HIS A 53 -2.43 3.09 2.85
CA HIS A 53 -3.49 3.33 3.82
C HIS A 53 -4.70 2.40 3.64
N ALA A 54 -5.08 2.08 2.40
CA ALA A 54 -6.15 1.12 2.12
C ALA A 54 -5.80 -0.29 2.65
N ARG A 55 -4.57 -0.76 2.48
CA ARG A 55 -4.09 -2.05 3.03
C ARG A 55 -4.05 -2.02 4.56
N GLU A 56 -3.62 -0.91 5.13
CA GLU A 56 -3.55 -0.69 6.58
C GLU A 56 -4.94 -0.66 7.23
N SER A 57 -5.97 -0.30 6.47
CA SER A 57 -7.36 -0.18 6.95
C SER A 57 -8.12 -1.50 6.94
N LEU A 58 -7.52 -2.60 6.48
CA LEU A 58 -8.15 -3.92 6.55
C LEU A 58 -8.39 -4.29 8.01
N HIS A 59 -9.51 -4.99 8.26
CA HIS A 59 -9.80 -5.52 9.59
C HIS A 59 -8.63 -6.41 10.06
N PRO A 60 -8.16 -6.33 11.32
CA PRO A 60 -6.97 -7.08 11.76
C PRO A 60 -7.04 -8.59 11.50
N ALA A 61 -8.21 -9.20 11.72
CA ALA A 61 -8.41 -10.62 11.43
C ALA A 61 -8.23 -10.93 9.94
N ASP A 62 -8.71 -10.08 9.04
CA ASP A 62 -8.51 -10.23 7.60
C ASP A 62 -7.04 -10.05 7.22
N TYR A 63 -6.37 -9.03 7.78
CA TYR A 63 -4.98 -8.74 7.46
C TYR A 63 -4.07 -9.91 7.83
N TYR A 64 -4.20 -10.45 9.04
CA TYR A 64 -3.35 -11.54 9.51
C TYR A 64 -3.67 -12.90 8.87
N ALA A 65 -4.91 -13.12 8.43
CA ALA A 65 -5.30 -14.34 7.74
C ALA A 65 -5.06 -14.31 6.22
N SER A 66 -4.73 -13.14 5.66
CA SER A 66 -4.54 -12.97 4.22
C SER A 66 -3.09 -13.24 3.80
N SER A 67 -2.92 -13.94 2.68
CA SER A 67 -1.65 -13.97 1.97
C SER A 67 -1.27 -12.57 1.46
N TYR A 68 -0.01 -12.40 1.08
CA TYR A 68 0.51 -11.11 0.63
C TYR A 68 -0.32 -10.49 -0.50
N TYR A 69 -0.63 -11.25 -1.55
CA TYR A 69 -1.41 -10.74 -2.67
C TYR A 69 -2.92 -10.63 -2.37
N GLN A 70 -3.44 -11.33 -1.36
CA GLN A 70 -4.82 -11.13 -0.89
C GLN A 70 -4.97 -9.74 -0.25
N ILE A 71 -3.99 -9.29 0.55
CA ILE A 71 -3.97 -7.92 1.11
C ILE A 71 -4.02 -6.88 -0.01
N TRP A 72 -3.31 -7.11 -1.11
CA TRP A 72 -3.28 -6.21 -2.26
C TRP A 72 -4.65 -6.11 -2.95
N ILE A 73 -5.28 -7.25 -3.25
CA ILE A 73 -6.59 -7.27 -3.92
C ILE A 73 -7.68 -6.66 -3.04
N LYS A 74 -7.75 -7.03 -1.75
CA LYS A 74 -8.75 -6.46 -0.82
C LYS A 74 -8.64 -4.93 -0.75
N ALA A 75 -7.42 -4.41 -0.67
CA ALA A 75 -7.20 -2.97 -0.66
C ALA A 75 -7.49 -2.30 -2.02
N LEU A 76 -7.18 -2.98 -3.13
CA LEU A 76 -7.46 -2.48 -4.47
C LEU A 76 -8.96 -2.33 -4.72
N GLU A 77 -9.76 -3.31 -4.30
CA GLU A 77 -11.22 -3.25 -4.39
C GLU A 77 -11.77 -1.99 -3.70
N VAL A 78 -11.31 -1.71 -2.48
CA VAL A 78 -11.67 -0.50 -1.73
C VAL A 78 -11.32 0.77 -2.50
N LEU A 79 -10.13 0.82 -3.12
CA LEU A 79 -9.70 1.99 -3.90
C LEU A 79 -10.53 2.17 -5.17
N LEU A 80 -10.77 1.09 -5.92
CA LEU A 80 -11.57 1.14 -7.14
C LEU A 80 -13.00 1.61 -6.84
N LYS A 81 -13.62 1.11 -5.76
CA LYS A 81 -14.93 1.58 -5.31
C LYS A 81 -14.91 3.04 -4.88
N ARG A 82 -13.95 3.42 -4.03
CA ARG A 82 -13.82 4.78 -3.52
C ARG A 82 -13.69 5.82 -4.64
N HIS A 83 -12.96 5.47 -5.70
CA HIS A 83 -12.72 6.36 -6.84
C HIS A 83 -13.69 6.13 -8.00
N GLY A 84 -14.76 5.35 -7.79
CA GLY A 84 -15.86 5.18 -8.75
C GLY A 84 -15.53 4.36 -10.00
N PHE A 85 -14.47 3.54 -9.97
CA PHE A 85 -14.12 2.65 -11.09
C PHE A 85 -14.91 1.34 -11.11
N ILE A 86 -15.42 0.91 -9.94
CA ILE A 86 -16.31 -0.25 -9.82
C ILE A 86 -17.38 0.05 -8.77
N SER A 87 -18.57 -0.52 -8.93
CA SER A 87 -19.65 -0.52 -7.94
C SER A 87 -19.76 -1.86 -7.21
N ASP A 88 -20.57 -1.91 -6.14
CA ASP A 88 -20.95 -3.16 -5.50
C ASP A 88 -21.72 -4.10 -6.45
N ARG A 89 -22.49 -3.54 -7.40
CA ARG A 89 -23.21 -4.33 -8.39
C ARG A 89 -22.27 -4.94 -9.41
N ASP A 90 -21.24 -4.22 -9.84
CA ASP A 90 -20.22 -4.75 -10.75
C ASP A 90 -19.52 -5.97 -10.16
N LEU A 91 -19.20 -5.91 -8.86
CA LEU A 91 -18.57 -7.00 -8.13
C LEU A 91 -19.50 -8.19 -7.93
N ALA A 92 -20.77 -7.95 -7.55
CA ALA A 92 -21.75 -9.00 -7.35
C ALA A 92 -22.07 -9.77 -8.65
N GLU A 93 -22.12 -9.05 -9.77
CA GLU A 93 -22.42 -9.64 -11.09
C GLU A 93 -21.17 -10.16 -11.81
N GLY A 94 -19.97 -9.81 -11.35
CA GLY A 94 -18.70 -10.17 -11.99
C GLY A 94 -18.47 -9.54 -13.37
N ARG A 95 -19.19 -8.47 -13.69
CA ARG A 95 -19.12 -7.73 -14.97
C ARG A 95 -19.52 -6.27 -14.76
N ALA A 96 -19.11 -5.39 -15.68
CA ALA A 96 -19.52 -3.98 -15.62
C ALA A 96 -21.03 -3.82 -15.86
N ILE A 97 -21.71 -3.19 -14.91
CA ILE A 97 -23.14 -2.89 -14.88
C ILE A 97 -23.34 -1.38 -14.84
N ASP A 98 -22.64 -0.71 -13.92
CA ASP A 98 -22.80 0.71 -13.67
C ASP A 98 -21.74 1.53 -14.45
N PRO A 99 -21.99 2.83 -14.71
CA PRO A 99 -21.00 3.70 -15.30
C PRO A 99 -19.76 3.84 -14.40
N ALA A 100 -18.57 3.66 -14.98
CA ALA A 100 -17.29 3.81 -14.29
C ALA A 100 -16.63 5.18 -14.55
N ALA A 101 -15.81 5.62 -13.60
CA ALA A 101 -14.98 6.81 -13.75
C ALA A 101 -13.97 6.66 -14.92
N THR A 102 -13.67 7.77 -15.59
CA THR A 102 -12.68 7.81 -16.67
C THR A 102 -11.26 7.93 -16.07
N PRO A 103 -10.32 7.02 -16.40
CA PRO A 103 -8.95 7.11 -15.90
C PRO A 103 -8.23 8.34 -16.49
N LYS A 104 -7.42 9.02 -15.66
CA LYS A 104 -6.62 10.18 -16.13
C LYS A 104 -5.51 9.77 -17.09
N ARG A 105 -5.07 8.52 -17.01
CA ARG A 105 -4.02 7.93 -17.83
C ARG A 105 -4.26 6.43 -17.97
N VAL A 106 -3.87 5.86 -19.11
CA VAL A 106 -3.86 4.41 -19.31
C VAL A 106 -2.44 3.97 -19.59
N LEU A 107 -1.92 3.02 -18.80
CA LEU A 107 -0.62 2.42 -19.07
C LEU A 107 -0.79 1.30 -20.08
N LYS A 108 -0.34 1.52 -21.31
CA LYS A 108 -0.35 0.50 -22.36
C LYS A 108 0.75 -0.53 -22.13
N ALA A 109 0.51 -1.76 -22.58
CA ALA A 109 1.39 -2.90 -22.37
C ALA A 109 2.83 -2.64 -22.86
N GLU A 110 2.98 -2.04 -24.05
CA GLU A 110 4.29 -1.73 -24.63
C GLU A 110 5.12 -0.75 -23.79
N ASN A 111 4.46 0.04 -22.92
CA ASN A 111 5.11 1.05 -22.09
C ASN A 111 5.45 0.55 -20.68
N VAL A 112 5.02 -0.65 -20.29
CA VAL A 112 5.23 -1.19 -18.94
C VAL A 112 6.72 -1.28 -18.57
N PRO A 113 7.61 -1.87 -19.40
CA PRO A 113 9.02 -2.00 -19.03
C PRO A 113 9.69 -0.64 -18.76
N ALA A 114 9.45 0.34 -19.64
CA ALA A 114 10.01 1.69 -19.50
C ALA A 114 9.43 2.46 -18.30
N ALA A 115 8.15 2.25 -17.97
CA ALA A 115 7.53 2.85 -16.80
C ALA A 115 8.12 2.29 -15.50
N LEU A 116 8.29 0.97 -15.41
CA LEU A 116 8.87 0.32 -14.23
C LEU A 116 10.34 0.69 -14.04
N ALA A 117 11.14 0.71 -15.12
CA ALA A 117 12.54 1.09 -15.08
C ALA A 117 12.76 2.54 -14.60
N ARG A 118 11.82 3.44 -14.91
CA ARG A 118 11.87 4.85 -14.47
C ARG A 118 11.57 5.02 -12.98
N GLY A 119 10.76 4.14 -12.40
CA GLY A 119 10.31 4.21 -11.02
C GLY A 119 9.41 5.42 -10.71
N GLY A 120 9.23 5.68 -9.41
CA GLY A 120 8.38 6.77 -8.88
C GLY A 120 9.14 7.66 -7.90
N PRO A 121 9.93 8.64 -8.36
CA PRO A 121 10.71 9.49 -7.47
C PRO A 121 9.81 10.30 -6.53
N CYS A 122 10.07 10.19 -5.23
CA CYS A 122 9.35 10.91 -4.18
C CYS A 122 10.03 12.22 -3.76
N ASN A 123 11.25 12.48 -4.25
CA ASN A 123 11.98 13.73 -3.99
C ASN A 123 11.23 14.91 -4.58
N ARG A 124 11.16 16.02 -3.83
CA ARG A 124 10.55 17.28 -4.26
C ARG A 124 11.48 18.43 -3.91
N PRO A 125 11.51 19.52 -4.70
CA PRO A 125 12.22 20.73 -4.32
C PRO A 125 11.59 21.30 -3.04
N VAL A 126 12.43 21.69 -2.08
CA VAL A 126 12.03 22.30 -0.82
C VAL A 126 12.82 23.59 -0.65
N ALA A 127 12.13 24.72 -0.48
CA ALA A 127 12.77 26.03 -0.32
C ALA A 127 13.27 26.27 1.10
N THR A 128 12.73 25.56 2.08
CA THR A 128 13.11 25.71 3.49
C THR A 128 14.35 24.87 3.82
N PRO A 129 15.29 25.40 4.62
CA PRO A 129 16.43 24.63 5.08
C PRO A 129 15.98 23.49 6.00
N ALA A 130 16.77 22.42 6.05
CA ALA A 130 16.54 21.31 6.97
C ALA A 130 16.62 21.80 8.43
N LEU A 131 15.64 21.41 9.25
CA LEU A 131 15.58 21.79 10.67
C LEU A 131 16.56 21.01 11.55
N PHE A 132 17.10 19.90 11.05
CA PHE A 132 17.97 18.99 11.78
C PHE A 132 19.23 18.69 10.99
N LYS A 133 20.31 18.31 11.69
CA LYS A 133 21.58 17.86 11.13
C LYS A 133 22.00 16.50 11.69
N ALA A 134 22.87 15.79 10.97
CA ALA A 134 23.41 14.51 11.43
C ALA A 134 24.07 14.64 12.81
N GLY A 135 23.82 13.67 13.69
CA GLY A 135 24.32 13.67 15.08
C GLY A 135 23.48 14.48 16.07
N GLN A 136 22.44 15.20 15.61
CA GLN A 136 21.56 15.93 16.51
C GLN A 136 20.60 15.00 17.25
N ARG A 137 20.49 15.17 18.57
CA ARG A 137 19.45 14.47 19.34
C ARG A 137 18.07 14.99 18.98
N VAL A 138 17.16 14.07 18.67
CA VAL A 138 15.76 14.37 18.38
C VAL A 138 14.84 13.50 19.22
N ARG A 139 13.59 13.95 19.38
CA ARG A 139 12.52 13.15 19.96
C ARG A 139 11.39 13.04 18.95
N THR A 140 10.95 11.82 18.67
CA THR A 140 9.79 11.60 17.81
C THR A 140 8.51 12.07 18.51
N LYS A 141 7.51 12.47 17.71
CA LYS A 141 6.21 12.88 18.26
C LYS A 141 5.54 11.70 18.97
N ASN A 142 4.84 11.98 20.07
CA ASN A 142 3.92 11.03 20.68
C ASN A 142 2.50 11.39 20.25
N PHE A 143 1.96 10.66 19.29
CA PHE A 143 0.64 10.91 18.70
C PHE A 143 0.01 9.62 18.18
N ASN A 144 -1.32 9.60 18.05
CA ASN A 144 -2.09 8.45 17.57
C ASN A 144 -3.07 8.90 16.47
N PRO A 145 -2.57 9.27 15.28
CA PRO A 145 -3.45 9.73 14.21
C PRO A 145 -4.36 8.60 13.74
N ASN A 146 -5.58 8.91 13.33
CA ASN A 146 -6.51 7.93 12.75
C ASN A 146 -6.14 7.59 11.29
N GLY A 147 -5.57 8.55 10.55
CA GLY A 147 -5.13 8.37 9.16
C GLY A 147 -3.72 7.74 9.01
N HIS A 148 -3.25 7.69 7.76
CA HIS A 148 -1.94 7.15 7.41
C HIS A 148 -0.79 7.91 8.10
N THR A 149 0.20 7.17 8.60
CA THR A 149 1.45 7.73 9.13
C THR A 149 2.58 6.72 8.98
N ARG A 150 3.82 7.20 8.99
CA ARG A 150 5.02 6.36 8.87
C ARG A 150 5.82 6.27 10.17
N LEU A 151 5.34 6.85 11.28
CA LEU A 151 5.97 6.70 12.60
C LEU A 151 5.41 5.45 13.31
N PRO A 152 6.18 4.34 13.38
CA PRO A 152 5.74 3.12 14.05
C PRO A 152 5.56 3.34 15.55
N ARG A 153 4.64 2.59 16.17
CA ARG A 153 4.29 2.75 17.60
C ARG A 153 5.49 2.63 18.53
N TYR A 154 6.37 1.65 18.32
CA TYR A 154 7.51 1.42 19.20
C TYR A 154 8.47 2.62 19.28
N ALA A 155 8.52 3.43 18.22
CA ALA A 155 9.39 4.58 18.11
C ALA A 155 8.79 5.88 18.64
N ARG A 156 7.50 5.93 19.01
CA ARG A 156 6.82 7.17 19.44
C ARG A 156 7.32 7.67 20.79
N GLY A 157 7.54 8.99 20.88
CA GLY A 157 8.06 9.65 22.08
C GLY A 157 9.51 9.29 22.44
N ARG A 158 10.19 8.46 21.64
CA ARG A 158 11.57 8.02 21.89
C ARG A 158 12.56 9.11 21.51
N GLN A 159 13.65 9.18 22.26
CA GLN A 159 14.82 9.99 21.90
C GLN A 159 15.79 9.14 21.08
N GLY A 160 16.48 9.78 20.15
CA GLY A 160 17.53 9.16 19.35
C GLY A 160 18.48 10.20 18.78
N THR A 161 19.45 9.72 18.00
CA THR A 161 20.44 10.51 17.26
C THR A 161 20.42 10.08 15.81
#